data_AF-A0A2V6Z9M0-F1
#
_entry.id   AF-A0A2V6Z9M0-F1
#
_cell.length_a   1.000
_cell.length_b   1.000
_cell.length_c   1.000
_cell.angle_alpha   90.00
_cell.angle_beta   90.00
_cell.angle_gamma   90.00
#
_symmetry.space_group_name_H-M   'P 1'
#
loop_
_entity.id
_entity.type
_entity.pdbx_description
1 polymer ?
#
loop_
_entity_poly.entity_id
_entity_poly.type
_entity_poly.pdbx_seq_one_letter_code
_entity_poly.pdbx_strand_id
1 'polypeptide(L)'
;MKTLVATILALTVLVPAPPAPAYVVTVATSIPAGTLADDADLKAALRSAVEDVLRNAIAFQPTFMTVENARIVGDRLYILIVIGDGDGEATMRALSVGDGPGMD
;
A
#
# COMPACT_ATOMS: atom_id res chain seq x y z
N MET A 1 -36.44 -20.17 -47.87
CA MET A 1 -35.39 -19.38 -47.19
C MET A 1 -35.99 -18.77 -45.92
N LYS A 2 -36.04 -19.51 -44.80
CA LYS A 2 -36.70 -19.03 -43.57
C LYS A 2 -36.12 -19.61 -42.27
N THR A 3 -35.01 -20.33 -42.35
CA THR A 3 -34.46 -21.08 -41.20
C THR A 3 -32.96 -20.84 -41.01
N LEU A 4 -32.40 -19.75 -41.56
CA LEU A 4 -30.98 -19.42 -41.43
C LEU A 4 -30.71 -18.18 -40.58
N VAL A 5 -31.74 -17.59 -39.96
CA VAL A 5 -31.62 -16.38 -39.11
C VAL A 5 -31.60 -16.73 -37.61
N ALA A 6 -31.78 -17.99 -37.23
CA ALA A 6 -31.94 -18.40 -35.83
C ALA A 6 -30.64 -18.79 -35.10
N THR A 7 -29.45 -18.44 -35.61
CA THR A 7 -28.16 -18.90 -35.03
C THR A 7 -27.20 -17.78 -34.67
N ILE A 8 -27.72 -16.57 -34.38
CA ILE A 8 -26.93 -15.51 -33.73
C ILE A 8 -27.34 -15.50 -32.25
N LEU A 9 -26.96 -16.53 -31.49
CA LEU A 9 -26.96 -16.43 -30.03
C LEU A 9 -25.54 -16.09 -29.58
N ALA A 10 -25.44 -14.88 -29.03
CA ALA A 10 -24.28 -14.16 -28.55
C ALA A 10 -23.13 -15.03 -27.99
N LEU A 11 -21.97 -14.95 -28.63
CA LEU A 11 -20.69 -15.37 -28.08
C LEU A 11 -20.17 -14.25 -27.16
N THR A 12 -20.57 -14.25 -25.89
CA THR A 12 -19.99 -13.32 -24.90
C THR A 12 -18.61 -13.84 -24.51
N VAL A 13 -17.56 -13.20 -25.01
CA VAL A 13 -16.20 -13.46 -24.53
C VAL A 13 -16.12 -12.90 -23.12
N LEU A 14 -16.05 -13.78 -22.13
CA LEU A 14 -15.78 -13.41 -20.74
C LEU A 14 -14.28 -13.05 -20.66
N VAL A 15 -13.97 -11.76 -20.85
CA VAL A 15 -12.60 -11.26 -20.61
C VAL A 15 -12.41 -11.25 -19.09
N PRO A 16 -11.47 -12.04 -18.53
CA PRO A 16 -11.17 -11.92 -17.11
C PRO A 16 -10.70 -10.49 -16.84
N ALA A 17 -11.23 -9.87 -15.80
CA ALA A 17 -10.70 -8.59 -15.33
C ALA A 17 -9.21 -8.80 -15.00
N PRO A 18 -8.32 -7.85 -15.35
CA PRO A 18 -6.95 -7.92 -14.89
C PRO A 18 -6.95 -8.01 -13.35
N PRO A 19 -6.05 -8.81 -12.75
CA PRO A 19 -5.92 -8.83 -11.30
C PRO A 19 -5.70 -7.39 -10.80
N ALA A 20 -6.40 -7.00 -9.75
CA ALA A 20 -6.16 -5.72 -9.12
C ALA A 20 -4.68 -5.69 -8.68
N PRO A 21 -3.92 -4.63 -9.02
CA PRO A 21 -2.54 -4.53 -8.59
C PRO A 21 -2.50 -4.37 -7.07
N ALA A 22 -1.74 -5.24 -6.39
CA ALA A 22 -1.42 -5.10 -4.98
C ALA A 22 -0.44 -3.95 -4.79
N TYR A 23 -0.83 -2.90 -4.07
CA TYR A 23 0.04 -1.76 -3.82
C TYR A 23 0.75 -1.92 -2.48
N VAL A 24 2.08 -1.99 -2.53
CA VAL A 24 2.97 -1.87 -1.36
C VAL A 24 4.06 -0.87 -1.70
N VAL A 25 4.20 0.16 -0.88
CA VAL A 25 5.20 1.21 -1.05
C VAL A 25 5.95 1.46 0.24
N THR A 26 7.20 1.86 0.11
CA THR A 26 8.02 2.32 1.23
C THR A 26 8.20 3.82 1.09
N VAL A 27 7.79 4.57 2.12
CA VAL A 27 7.87 6.02 2.17
C VAL A 27 8.86 6.42 3.26
N ALA A 28 9.78 7.33 2.91
CA ALA A 28 10.67 7.97 3.87
C ALA A 28 10.16 9.37 4.18
N THR A 29 9.91 9.65 5.46
CA THR A 29 9.56 10.98 5.97
C THR A 29 10.52 11.41 7.07
N SER A 30 10.53 12.70 7.41
CA SER A 30 11.39 13.21 8.46
C SER A 30 10.81 14.39 9.22
N ILE A 31 11.06 14.40 10.52
CA ILE A 31 10.60 15.43 11.46
C ILE A 31 11.83 16.15 12.01
N PRO A 32 11.84 17.50 12.08
CA PRO A 32 12.89 18.23 12.78
C PRO A 32 12.95 17.81 14.25
N ALA A 33 14.10 17.31 14.72
CA ALA A 33 14.27 16.87 16.10
C ALA A 33 14.21 18.04 17.09
N GLY A 34 14.57 19.26 16.64
CA GLY A 34 14.48 20.48 17.45
C GLY A 34 13.06 20.88 17.84
N THR A 35 12.02 20.28 17.25
CA THR A 35 10.61 20.51 17.61
C THR A 35 10.05 19.42 18.53
N LEU A 36 10.88 18.52 19.05
CA LEU A 36 10.47 17.36 19.87
C LEU A 36 10.88 17.57 21.33
N ALA A 37 10.18 18.46 22.05
CA ALA A 37 10.52 18.73 23.45
C ALA A 37 9.96 17.68 24.41
N ASP A 38 8.79 17.12 24.09
CA ASP A 38 8.12 16.07 24.87
C ASP A 38 7.34 15.07 24.00
N ASP A 39 6.71 14.09 24.65
CA ASP A 39 5.91 13.05 23.99
C ASP A 39 4.69 13.60 23.24
N ALA A 40 4.12 14.73 23.70
CA ALA A 40 2.98 15.35 23.05
C ALA A 40 3.39 15.99 21.73
N ASP A 41 4.54 16.69 21.72
CA ASP A 41 5.15 17.25 20.52
C ASP A 41 5.51 16.17 19.51
N LEU A 42 6.12 15.07 19.97
CA LEU A 42 6.43 13.93 19.12
C LEU A 42 5.18 13.32 18.49
N LYS A 43 4.13 13.10 19.29
CA LYS A 43 2.88 12.55 18.78
C LYS A 43 2.22 13.48 17.77
N ALA A 44 2.25 14.79 18.01
CA ALA A 44 1.72 15.78 17.08
C ALA A 44 2.50 15.80 15.76
N ALA A 45 3.82 15.83 15.82
CA ALA A 45 4.68 15.85 14.66
C ALA A 45 4.58 14.55 13.84
N LEU A 46 4.52 13.39 14.52
CA LEU A 46 4.33 12.09 13.87
C LEU A 46 2.99 12.03 13.15
N ARG A 47 1.90 12.46 13.79
CA ARG A 47 0.58 12.52 13.15
C ARG A 47 0.60 13.42 11.92
N SER A 48 1.22 14.60 12.02
CA SER A 48 1.34 15.51 10.88
C SER A 48 2.13 14.87 9.73
N ALA A 49 3.23 14.18 10.01
CA ALA A 49 4.03 13.50 9.00
C ALA A 49 3.27 12.35 8.34
N VAL A 50 2.53 11.56 9.12
CA VAL A 50 1.66 10.49 8.60
C VAL A 50 0.54 11.07 7.74
N GLU A 51 -0.14 12.12 8.19
CA GLU A 51 -1.20 12.79 7.42
C GLU A 51 -0.66 13.35 6.09
N ASP A 52 0.55 13.90 6.09
CA ASP A 52 1.21 14.36 4.87
C ASP A 52 1.46 13.20 3.89
N VAL A 53 2.01 12.08 4.38
CA VAL A 53 2.22 10.88 3.56
C VAL A 53 0.92 10.36 2.98
N LEU A 54 -0.14 10.24 3.80
CA LEU A 54 -1.44 9.75 3.36
C LEU A 54 -2.12 10.67 2.33
N ARG A 55 -1.86 11.97 2.38
CA ARG A 55 -2.48 12.94 1.46
C ARG A 55 -1.68 13.16 0.18
N ASN A 56 -0.35 13.14 0.27
CA ASN A 56 0.51 13.65 -0.78
C ASN A 56 1.45 12.60 -1.38
N ALA A 57 1.76 11.51 -0.66
CA ALA A 57 2.74 10.52 -1.12
C ALA A 57 2.12 9.28 -1.78
N ILE A 58 0.83 9.01 -1.54
CA ILE A 58 0.12 7.84 -2.08
C ILE A 58 -1.18 8.25 -2.78
N ALA A 59 -1.59 7.47 -3.76
CA ALA A 59 -2.82 7.67 -4.54
C ALA A 59 -3.85 6.55 -4.37
N PHE A 60 -3.65 5.67 -3.37
CA PHE A 60 -4.52 4.55 -3.05
C PHE A 60 -4.95 4.62 -1.58
N GLN A 61 -6.03 3.92 -1.24
CA GLN A 61 -6.52 3.85 0.14
C GLN A 61 -5.75 2.74 0.88
N PRO A 62 -4.92 3.08 1.89
CA PRO A 62 -4.17 2.07 2.62
C PRO A 62 -5.09 1.29 3.58
N THR A 63 -4.80 0.01 3.75
CA THR A 63 -5.43 -0.86 4.77
C THR A 63 -4.47 -1.16 5.92
N PHE A 64 -3.17 -1.13 5.67
CA PHE A 64 -2.15 -1.25 6.69
C PHE A 64 -1.03 -0.24 6.50
N MET A 65 -0.35 0.05 7.61
CA MET A 65 0.82 0.88 7.67
C MET A 65 1.68 0.42 8.84
N THR A 66 2.98 0.24 8.60
CA THR A 66 3.94 -0.13 9.65
C THR A 66 5.18 0.72 9.57
N VAL A 67 5.72 1.10 10.73
CA VAL A 67 7.03 1.74 10.82
C VAL A 67 8.08 0.64 10.76
N GLU A 68 8.90 0.67 9.72
CA GLU A 68 10.00 -0.29 9.54
C GLU A 68 11.25 0.17 10.31
N ASN A 69 11.52 1.46 10.31
CA ASN A 69 12.66 2.03 11.00
C ASN A 69 12.39 3.47 11.44
N ALA A 70 12.94 3.86 12.58
CA ALA A 70 12.95 5.24 13.03
C ALA A 70 14.31 5.55 13.66
N ARG A 71 15.00 6.57 13.16
CA ARG A 71 16.33 6.95 13.65
C ARG A 71 16.55 8.45 13.65
N ILE A 72 17.21 8.95 14.68
CA ILE A 72 17.68 10.34 14.73
C ILE A 72 19.04 10.41 14.04
N VAL A 73 19.17 11.31 13.06
CA VAL A 73 20.44 11.63 12.41
C VAL A 73 20.57 13.14 12.32
N GLY A 74 21.59 13.70 12.98
CA GLY A 74 21.75 15.14 13.08
C GLY A 74 20.57 15.77 13.82
N ASP A 75 19.91 16.73 13.18
CA ASP A 75 18.77 17.48 13.71
C ASP A 75 17.41 16.94 13.23
N ARG A 76 17.34 15.70 12.71
CA ARG A 76 16.08 15.11 12.22
C ARG A 76 15.85 13.69 12.71
N LEU A 77 14.59 13.38 13.00
CA LEU A 77 14.06 12.03 13.12
C LEU A 77 13.62 11.57 11.73
N TYR A 78 14.28 10.56 11.18
CA TYR A 78 13.90 9.89 9.93
C TYR A 78 13.04 8.67 10.25
N ILE A 79 11.95 8.52 9.50
CA ILE A 79 10.99 7.43 9.68
C ILE A 79 10.77 6.77 8.33
N LEU A 80 10.99 5.45 8.29
CA LEU A 80 10.70 4.60 7.15
C LEU A 80 9.39 3.87 7.41
N ILE A 81 8.44 4.02 6.51
CA ILE A 81 7.08 3.51 6.66
C ILE A 81 6.75 2.63 5.46
N VAL A 82 6.27 1.41 5.72
CA VAL A 82 5.70 0.54 4.70
C VAL A 82 4.19 0.67 4.74
N ILE A 83 3.59 0.92 3.57
CA ILE A 83 2.15 1.17 3.41
C ILE A 83 1.64 0.27 2.30
N GLY A 84 0.46 -0.32 2.48
CA GLY A 84 -0.20 -1.01 1.38
C GLY A 84 -1.71 -1.06 1.50
N ASP A 85 -2.33 -1.46 0.40
CA ASP A 85 -3.76 -1.72 0.30
C ASP A 85 -4.10 -3.18 0.68
N GLY A 86 -5.37 -3.56 0.58
CA GLY A 86 -5.83 -4.88 1.04
C GLY A 86 -5.12 -6.04 0.34
N ASP A 87 -4.90 -5.91 -0.97
CA ASP A 87 -4.20 -6.92 -1.77
C ASP A 87 -2.68 -6.90 -1.48
N GLY A 88 -2.11 -5.71 -1.23
CA GLY A 88 -0.75 -5.53 -0.72
C GLY A 88 -0.53 -6.18 0.64
N GLU A 89 -1.49 -6.07 1.55
CA GLU A 89 -1.45 -6.69 2.87
C GLU A 89 -1.46 -8.22 2.76
N ALA A 90 -2.34 -8.78 1.93
CA ALA A 90 -2.40 -10.20 1.66
C ALA A 90 -1.09 -10.72 1.07
N THR A 91 -0.50 -9.95 0.14
CA THR A 91 0.81 -10.26 -0.44
C THR A 91 1.91 -10.27 0.61
N MET A 92 2.00 -9.25 1.46
CA MET A 92 2.98 -9.17 2.55
C MET A 92 2.85 -10.33 3.55
N ARG A 93 1.61 -10.75 3.85
CA ARG A 93 1.34 -11.91 4.71
C ARG A 93 1.83 -13.21 4.04
N ALA A 94 1.53 -13.42 2.76
CA ALA A 94 2.00 -14.60 2.02
C ALA A 94 3.54 -14.68 1.97
N LEU A 95 4.21 -13.56 1.71
CA LEU A 95 5.67 -13.47 1.68
C LEU A 95 6.31 -13.71 3.07
N SER A 96 5.64 -13.30 4.14
CA SER A 96 6.13 -13.48 5.52
C SER A 96 5.98 -14.91 6.03
N VAL A 97 5.00 -15.66 5.52
CA VAL A 97 4.73 -17.05 5.90
C VAL A 97 5.63 -18.04 5.13
N GLY A 98 6.27 -17.62 4.05
CA GLY A 98 7.19 -18.46 3.28
C GLY A 98 6.50 -19.38 2.28
N ASP A 99 5.23 -19.14 1.94
CA ASP A 99 4.54 -19.80 0.82
C ASP A 99 4.92 -19.10 -0.49
N GLY A 100 6.20 -19.20 -0.87
CA GLY A 100 6.55 -19.13 -2.28
C GLY A 100 5.86 -20.29 -3.01
N PRO A 101 5.47 -20.16 -4.28
CA PRO A 101 4.88 -21.28 -5.00
C PRO A 101 5.86 -22.46 -4.91
N GLY A 102 5.40 -23.54 -4.26
CA GLY A 102 6.03 -24.84 -4.34
C GLY A 102 6.26 -25.15 -5.81
N MET A 103 7.52 -25.19 -6.20
CA MET A 103 7.93 -25.76 -7.46
C MET A 103 8.08 -27.26 -7.21
N ASP A 104 6.95 -27.94 -7.06
CA ASP A 104 6.82 -29.39 -7.09
C ASP A 104 6.03 -29.85 -8.33
#